data_AF-A0A537A3J4-F1
#
_entry.id   AF-A0A537A3J4-F1
#
_cell.length_a   1.000
_cell.length_b   1.000
_cell.length_c   1.000
_cell.angle_alpha   90.00
_cell.angle_beta   90.00
_cell.angle_gamma   90.00
#
_symmetry.space_group_name_H-M   'P 1'
#
loop_
_entity.id
_entity.type
_entity.pdbx_description
1 polymer ?
#
loop_
_entity_poly.entity_id
_entity_poly.type
_entity_poly.pdbx_seq_one_letter_code
_entity_poly.pdbx_strand_id
1 'polypeptide(L)'
;MFRDRKSVARRRLDVRGFNQVLQVDAAAGWVDAEGVITYEDLTRECLVHGLMPAVVPQLKTITLGGAVAGVGIESSSHRHGLVHDTMLELD
;
A
#
# COMPACT_ATOMS: atom_id res chain seq x y z
N MET A 1 -16.79 23.03 -13.48
CA MET A 1 -16.50 23.00 -14.93
C MET A 1 -16.34 21.55 -15.34
N PHE A 2 -17.31 20.96 -16.04
CA PHE A 2 -17.18 19.60 -16.57
C PHE A 2 -16.45 19.67 -17.91
N ARG A 3 -15.36 18.92 -18.03
CA ARG A 3 -14.58 18.82 -19.27
C ARG A 3 -14.95 17.52 -19.97
N ASP A 4 -15.62 17.63 -21.12
CA ASP A 4 -15.79 16.48 -22.00
C ASP A 4 -14.44 15.97 -22.47
N ARG A 5 -14.10 14.75 -22.03
CA ARG A 5 -12.87 14.07 -22.45
C ARG A 5 -13.19 13.30 -23.74
N LYS A 6 -12.64 13.76 -24.87
CA LYS A 6 -12.54 12.94 -26.08
C LYS A 6 -11.85 11.62 -25.70
N SER A 7 -12.42 10.47 -26.08
CA SER A 7 -11.84 9.16 -25.76
C SER A 7 -10.60 8.92 -26.63
N VAL A 8 -9.46 9.39 -26.16
CA VAL A 8 -8.17 9.04 -26.74
C VAL A 8 -7.76 7.66 -26.19
N ALA A 9 -7.27 6.77 -27.05
CA ALA A 9 -6.73 5.48 -26.61
C ALA A 9 -5.63 5.72 -25.57
N ARG A 10 -5.89 5.33 -24.31
CA ARG A 10 -4.92 5.49 -23.22
C ARG A 10 -3.93 4.35 -23.27
N ARG A 11 -2.64 4.69 -23.38
CA ARG A 11 -1.56 3.73 -23.13
C ARG A 11 -1.62 3.35 -21.65
N ARG A 12 -1.78 2.05 -21.38
CA ARG A 12 -1.74 1.49 -20.03
C ARG A 12 -0.35 0.94 -19.76
N LEU A 13 0.06 0.99 -18.51
CA LEU A 13 1.24 0.28 -18.01
C LEU A 13 0.77 -0.96 -17.29
N ASP A 14 1.34 -2.11 -17.62
CA ASP A 14 1.10 -3.34 -16.88
C ASP A 14 2.12 -3.42 -15.75
N VAL A 15 1.64 -3.25 -14.53
CA VAL A 15 2.45 -3.29 -13.31
C VAL A 15 2.05 -4.46 -12.40
N ARG A 16 1.23 -5.39 -12.90
CA ARG A 16 0.66 -6.47 -12.07
C ARG A 16 1.71 -7.41 -11.47
N GLY A 17 2.91 -7.45 -12.05
CA GLY A 17 4.04 -8.24 -11.53
C GLY A 17 4.81 -7.60 -10.38
N PHE A 18 4.53 -6.33 -10.04
CA PHE A 18 5.22 -5.61 -8.95
C PHE A 18 4.41 -5.70 -7.65
N ASN A 19 4.27 -6.92 -7.14
CA ASN A 19 3.43 -7.26 -5.99
C ASN A 19 4.12 -8.11 -4.91
N GLN A 20 5.45 -8.03 -4.82
CA GLN A 20 6.27 -8.81 -3.89
C GLN A 20 6.66 -8.00 -2.65
N VAL A 21 6.89 -8.70 -1.53
CA VAL A 21 7.68 -8.17 -0.41
C VAL A 21 9.15 -8.37 -0.74
N LEU A 22 9.94 -7.30 -0.64
CA LEU A 22 11.37 -7.29 -0.94
C LEU A 22 12.18 -7.63 0.30
N GLN A 23 11.81 -7.06 1.45
CA GLN A 23 12.49 -7.29 2.73
C GLN A 23 11.58 -7.02 3.92
N VAL A 24 11.73 -7.80 4.98
CA VAL A 24 11.12 -7.55 6.30
C VAL A 24 12.22 -7.47 7.34
N ASP A 25 12.32 -6.34 8.05
CA ASP A 25 13.18 -6.21 9.22
C ASP A 25 12.32 -6.12 10.48
N ALA A 26 12.18 -7.26 11.17
CA ALA A 26 11.37 -7.34 12.37
C ALA A 26 11.98 -6.66 13.60
N ALA A 27 13.31 -6.49 13.61
CA ALA A 27 14.00 -5.82 14.71
C ALA A 27 13.85 -4.29 14.58
N ALA A 28 13.96 -3.78 13.36
CA ALA A 28 13.78 -2.36 13.07
C ALA A 28 12.30 -1.96 12.88
N GLY A 29 11.41 -2.92 12.62
CA GLY A 29 9.97 -2.71 12.55
C GLY A 29 9.47 -2.15 11.22
N TRP A 30 10.10 -2.52 10.10
CA TRP A 30 9.68 -2.06 8.77
C TRP A 30 9.63 -3.20 7.74
N VAL A 31 8.88 -2.95 6.66
CA VAL A 31 8.74 -3.83 5.50
C VAL A 31 8.91 -3.01 4.23
N ASP A 32 9.72 -3.51 3.30
CA ASP A 32 9.87 -2.98 1.94
C ASP A 32 9.12 -3.89 0.97
N ALA A 33 8.25 -3.31 0.15
CA ALA A 33 7.34 -4.04 -0.71
C ALA A 33 6.93 -3.22 -1.93
N GLU A 34 6.64 -3.93 -3.02
CA GLU A 34 6.27 -3.30 -4.28
C GLU A 34 4.83 -2.75 -4.24
N GLY A 35 4.62 -1.60 -4.90
CA GLY A 35 3.40 -0.80 -4.72
C GLY A 35 2.07 -1.45 -5.16
N VAL A 36 2.09 -2.56 -5.91
CA VAL A 36 0.88 -3.27 -6.35
C VAL A 36 0.55 -4.45 -5.43
N ILE A 37 1.37 -4.75 -4.42
CA ILE A 37 1.01 -5.73 -3.39
C ILE A 37 -0.31 -5.33 -2.73
N THR A 38 -1.20 -6.29 -2.51
CA THR A 38 -2.44 -6.03 -1.78
C THR A 38 -2.17 -5.94 -0.29
N TYR A 39 -3.01 -5.21 0.45
CA TYR A 39 -2.90 -5.17 1.91
C TYR A 39 -3.16 -6.54 2.55
N GLU A 40 -3.96 -7.40 1.92
CA GLU A 40 -4.14 -8.78 2.37
C GLU A 40 -2.83 -9.58 2.29
N ASP A 41 -2.11 -9.48 1.18
CA ASP A 41 -0.84 -10.19 1.00
C ASP A 41 0.28 -9.57 1.86
N LEU A 42 0.38 -8.24 1.90
CA LEU A 42 1.33 -7.54 2.75
C LEU A 42 1.14 -7.90 4.23
N THR A 43 -0.11 -7.92 4.71
CA THR A 43 -0.41 -8.29 6.10
C THR A 43 -0.06 -9.76 6.36
N ARG A 44 -0.34 -10.65 5.40
CA ARG A 44 0.02 -12.06 5.50
C ARG A 44 1.52 -12.26 5.66
N GLU A 45 2.34 -11.58 4.83
CA GLU A 45 3.80 -11.66 4.91
C GLU A 45 4.32 -11.10 6.25
N CYS A 46 3.83 -9.93 6.69
CA CYS A 46 4.20 -9.37 7.99
C CYS A 46 3.88 -10.30 9.17
N LEU A 47 2.74 -11.01 9.11
CA LEU A 47 2.31 -11.93 10.16
C LEU A 47 3.24 -13.14 10.32
N VAL A 48 3.95 -13.57 9.26
CA VAL A 48 4.99 -14.63 9.37
C VAL A 48 6.08 -14.22 10.35
N HIS A 49 6.33 -12.92 10.48
CA HIS A 49 7.31 -12.33 11.40
C HIS A 49 6.69 -11.86 12.73
N GLY A 50 5.40 -12.13 12.98
CA GLY A 50 4.69 -11.66 14.18
C GLY A 50 4.38 -10.16 14.18
N LEU A 51 4.37 -9.52 13.01
CA LEU A 51 4.15 -8.09 12.84
C LEU A 51 2.83 -7.80 12.11
N MET A 52 2.44 -6.53 12.08
CA MET A 52 1.39 -6.00 11.21
C MET A 52 1.81 -4.64 10.66
N PRO A 53 1.30 -4.23 9.48
CA PRO A 53 1.37 -2.83 9.06
C PRO A 53 0.76 -1.92 10.13
N ALA A 54 1.34 -0.72 10.34
CA ALA A 54 0.87 0.22 11.36
C ALA A 54 -0.59 0.66 11.14
N VAL A 55 -1.00 0.77 9.88
CA VAL A 55 -2.39 1.00 9.46
C VAL A 55 -2.78 -0.06 8.45
N VAL A 56 -3.86 -0.80 8.73
CA VAL A 56 -4.41 -1.83 7.86
C VAL A 56 -5.80 -1.39 7.39
N PRO A 57 -5.96 -0.89 6.15
CA PRO A 57 -7.26 -0.49 5.61
C PRO A 57 -8.27 -1.65 5.55
N GLN A 58 -9.56 -1.35 5.71
CA GLN A 58 -10.64 -2.36 5.64
C GLN A 58 -10.70 -3.12 4.31
N LEU A 59 -10.39 -2.46 3.18
CA LEU A 59 -10.45 -3.10 1.87
C LEU A 59 -9.21 -3.93 1.61
N LYS A 60 -9.32 -5.24 1.83
CA LYS A 60 -8.26 -6.24 1.60
C LYS A 60 -7.48 -6.09 0.29
N THR A 61 -8.20 -5.81 -0.80
CA THR A 61 -7.65 -5.77 -2.16
C THR A 61 -7.07 -4.40 -2.54
N ILE A 62 -7.09 -3.41 -1.66
CA ILE A 62 -6.38 -2.15 -1.92
C ILE A 62 -4.88 -2.42 -1.98
N THR A 63 -4.18 -1.82 -2.93
CA THR A 63 -2.73 -1.97 -3.04
C THR A 63 -2.01 -1.03 -2.09
N LEU A 64 -0.77 -1.35 -1.71
CA LEU A 64 0.06 -0.47 -0.89
C LEU A 64 0.18 0.93 -1.51
N GLY A 65 0.56 1.03 -2.78
CA GLY A 65 0.68 2.29 -3.50
C GLY A 65 -0.66 3.02 -3.66
N GLY A 66 -1.77 2.28 -3.81
CA GLY A 66 -3.11 2.85 -3.84
C GLY A 66 -3.52 3.46 -2.51
N ALA A 67 -3.15 2.83 -1.39
CA ALA A 67 -3.40 3.35 -0.05
C ALA A 67 -2.50 4.54 0.29
N VAL A 68 -1.23 4.54 -0.12
CA VAL A 68 -0.32 5.69 0.05
C VAL A 68 -0.86 6.90 -0.73
N ALA A 69 -1.11 6.75 -2.03
CA ALA A 69 -1.59 7.85 -2.88
C ALA A 69 -3.03 8.27 -2.56
N GLY A 70 -3.87 7.33 -2.14
CA GLY A 70 -5.28 7.52 -1.82
C GLY A 70 -5.57 7.94 -0.39
N VAL A 71 -4.53 8.13 0.43
CA VAL A 71 -4.67 8.53 1.84
C VAL A 71 -5.48 7.51 2.65
N GLY A 72 -5.01 6.26 2.63
CA GLY A 72 -5.61 5.16 3.37
C GLY A 72 -5.69 5.46 4.87
N ILE A 73 -6.79 5.03 5.49
CA ILE A 73 -7.08 5.24 6.90
C ILE A 73 -7.80 4.00 7.45
N GLU A 74 -7.62 3.72 8.74
CA GLU A 74 -8.48 2.79 9.48
C GLU A 74 -8.43 3.09 10.99
N SER A 75 -9.05 2.24 11.82
CA SER A 75 -9.08 2.34 13.28
C SER A 75 -7.74 2.65 13.96
N SER A 76 -6.62 2.08 13.52
CA SER A 76 -5.30 2.34 14.13
C SER A 76 -4.71 3.72 13.76
N SER A 77 -5.30 4.41 12.78
CA SER A 77 -4.83 5.72 12.33
C SER A 77 -4.92 6.82 13.39
N HIS A 78 -5.78 6.69 14.40
CA HIS A 78 -5.80 7.63 15.52
C HIS A 78 -4.48 7.64 16.33
N ARG A 79 -3.67 6.58 16.24
CA ARG A 79 -2.35 6.47 16.89
C ARG A 79 -1.19 6.68 15.93
N HIS A 80 -1.33 6.18 14.70
CA HIS A 80 -0.24 6.08 13.75
C HIS A 80 -0.31 7.09 12.60
N GLY A 81 -1.38 7.88 12.50
CA GLY A 81 -1.64 8.69 11.32
C GLY A 81 -2.23 7.89 10.17
N LEU A 82 -2.22 8.45 8.98
CA LEU A 82 -2.71 7.84 7.75
C LEU A 82 -1.64 6.93 7.16
N VAL A 83 -1.98 6.09 6.18
CA VAL A 83 -1.02 5.13 5.59
C VAL A 83 0.26 5.80 5.08
N HIS A 84 0.17 7.01 4.50
CA HIS A 84 1.35 7.74 4.04
C HIS A 84 2.16 8.36 5.18
N ASP A 85 1.57 8.59 6.37
CA ASP A 85 2.30 9.07 7.54
C ASP A 85 3.20 7.99 8.15
N THR A 86 2.96 6.72 7.80
CA THR A 86 3.74 5.57 8.30
C THR A 86 4.86 5.12 7.34
N MET A 87 5.10 5.85 6.25
CA MET A 87 6.16 5.53 5.28
C MET A 87 7.51 6.05 5.75
N LEU A 88 8.55 5.24 5.57
CA LEU A 88 9.94 5.66 5.81
C LEU A 88 10.56 6.25 4.54
N GLU A 89 10.29 5.66 3.38
CA GLU A 89 10.73 6.08 2.05
C GLU A 89 9.79 5.57 0.95
N LEU A 90 9.94 6.08 -0.28
CA LEU A 90 9.18 5.67 -1.47
C LEU A 90 9.99 5.96 -2.75
N ASP A 91 10.04 4.99 -3.67
CA ASP A 91 10.74 5.05 -4.97
C ASP A 91 9.81 5.11 -6.20
#